data_AF-A0A932CHY4-F1
#
_entry.id   AF-A0A932CHY4-F1
#
_cell.length_a   1.000
_cell.length_b   1.000
_cell.length_c   1.000
_cell.angle_alpha   90.00
_cell.angle_beta   90.00
_cell.angle_gamma   90.00
#
_symmetry.space_group_name_H-M   'P 1'
#
loop_
_entity.id
_entity.type
_entity.pdbx_description
1 polymer ?
#
loop_
_entity_poly.entity_id
_entity_poly.type
_entity_poly.pdbx_seq_one_letter_code
_entity_poly.pdbx_strand_id
1 'polypeptide(L)'
;VYSVATFFRAFTLKPVGRHLIHSCMGTACHVRGALRILEKMERDLDLKPGETTADLQFTLETVNCVGACALGPIVVVDGKYHGQMTPDKVTPVLKEYS
;
A
#
# COMPACT_ATOMS: atom_id res chain seq x y z
N VAL A 1 8.79 12.72 -30.74
CA VAL A 1 7.57 12.17 -30.10
C VAL A 1 7.98 11.10 -29.07
N TYR A 2 8.75 11.49 -28.05
CA TYR A 2 9.25 10.59 -26.99
C TYR A 2 9.05 11.17 -25.57
N SER A 3 8.45 12.35 -25.45
CA SER A 3 8.35 13.11 -24.19
C SER A 3 7.00 12.98 -23.47
N VAL A 4 5.98 12.40 -24.11
CA VAL A 4 4.62 12.30 -23.55
C VAL A 4 4.39 10.97 -22.81
N ALA A 5 5.26 9.97 -23.01
CA ALA A 5 5.14 8.67 -22.35
C ALA A 5 5.60 8.67 -20.88
N THR A 6 6.40 9.66 -20.46
CA THR A 6 6.88 9.77 -19.06
C THR A 6 5.82 10.36 -18.11
N PHE A 7 4.67 10.79 -18.62
CA PHE A 7 3.59 11.37 -17.81
C PHE A 7 2.70 10.32 -17.13
N PHE A 8 2.73 9.08 -17.62
CA PHE A 8 2.12 7.96 -16.90
C PHE A 8 3.19 7.32 -16.02
N ARG A 9 3.19 7.69 -14.73
CA ARG A 9 3.78 6.89 -13.63
C ARG A 9 3.14 5.49 -13.49
N ALA A 10 2.52 4.95 -14.55
CA ALA A 10 1.84 3.66 -14.59
C ALA A 10 2.72 2.54 -15.14
N PHE A 11 3.94 2.84 -15.64
CA PHE A 11 4.94 1.82 -15.96
C PHE A 11 5.96 1.72 -14.84
N THR A 12 5.54 1.14 -13.71
CA THR A 12 6.49 0.64 -12.72
C THR A 12 7.33 -0.43 -13.43
N LEU A 13 8.63 -0.18 -13.63
CA LEU A 13 9.58 -1.12 -14.25
C LEU A 13 9.82 -2.40 -13.41
N LYS A 14 9.18 -2.51 -12.24
CA LYS A 14 9.22 -3.68 -11.38
C LYS A 14 7.96 -4.52 -11.63
N PRO A 15 8.06 -5.86 -11.60
CA PRO A 15 6.89 -6.72 -11.67
C PRO A 15 5.93 -6.34 -10.54
N VAL A 16 4.82 -5.71 -10.90
CA VAL A 16 3.71 -5.45 -9.99
C VAL A 16 2.92 -6.73 -9.85
N GLY A 17 2.62 -7.09 -8.61
CA GLY A 17 1.74 -8.18 -8.29
C GLY A 17 0.31 -7.87 -8.74
N ARG A 18 -0.55 -8.88 -8.68
CA ARG A 18 -1.97 -8.77 -9.07
C ARG A 18 -2.72 -7.68 -8.30
N HIS A 19 -2.33 -7.45 -7.05
CA HIS A 19 -2.94 -6.51 -6.11
C HIS A 19 -1.89 -5.54 -5.60
N LEU A 20 -2.19 -4.24 -5.71
CA LEU A 20 -1.26 -3.18 -5.35
C LEU A 20 -1.74 -2.46 -4.09
N ILE A 21 -0.92 -2.54 -3.04
CA ILE A 21 -1.21 -2.02 -1.71
C ILE A 21 -0.40 -0.75 -1.49
N HIS A 22 -1.06 0.38 -1.31
CA HIS A 22 -0.43 1.63 -0.91
C HIS A 22 -0.72 1.94 0.57
N SER A 23 0.31 1.90 1.39
CA SER A 23 0.23 2.32 2.79
C SER A 23 0.52 3.82 2.93
N CYS A 24 -0.41 4.57 3.52
CA CYS A 24 -0.23 6.01 3.73
C CYS A 24 0.73 6.27 4.90
N MET A 25 1.92 6.78 4.57
CA MET A 25 2.98 7.16 5.51
C MET A 25 3.05 8.67 5.77
N GLY A 26 1.95 9.39 5.54
CA GLY A 26 1.87 10.82 5.83
C GLY A 26 1.94 11.10 7.32
N THR A 27 2.35 12.31 7.69
CA THR A 27 2.51 12.72 9.10
C THR A 27 1.27 12.41 9.95
N ALA A 28 0.07 12.68 9.43
CA ALA A 28 -1.19 12.38 10.10
C ALA A 28 -1.42 10.87 10.32
N CYS A 29 -1.06 10.02 9.35
CA CYS A 29 -1.21 8.57 9.46
C CYS A 29 -0.08 7.96 10.32
N HIS A 30 1.13 8.51 10.21
CA HIS A 30 2.30 8.11 10.98
C HIS A 30 2.07 8.30 12.49
N VAL A 31 1.60 9.47 12.92
CA VAL A 31 1.28 9.76 14.34
C VAL A 31 0.14 8.88 14.85
N ARG A 32 -0.78 8.45 13.97
CA ARG A 32 -1.89 7.54 14.31
C ARG A 32 -1.49 6.05 14.34
N GLY A 33 -0.23 5.71 14.08
CA GLY A 33 0.26 4.34 14.15
C GLY A 33 0.27 3.58 12.83
N ALA A 34 0.30 4.28 11.67
CA ALA A 34 0.47 3.63 10.37
C ALA A 34 1.74 2.76 10.28
N LEU A 35 2.79 3.10 11.04
CA LEU A 35 4.01 2.29 11.11
C LEU A 35 3.73 0.86 11.60
N ARG A 36 2.86 0.69 12.60
CA ARG A 36 2.50 -0.64 13.14
C ARG A 36 1.74 -1.47 12.12
N ILE A 37 0.94 -0.81 11.28
CA ILE A 37 0.19 -1.44 10.21
C ILE A 37 1.15 -1.90 9.11
N LEU A 38 2.12 -1.05 8.75
CA LEU A 38 3.18 -1.38 7.81
C LEU A 38 4.00 -2.59 8.30
N GLU A 39 4.52 -2.55 9.53
CA GLU A 39 5.30 -3.64 10.14
C GLU A 39 4.51 -4.95 10.18
N LYS A 40 3.19 -4.88 10.43
CA LYS A 40 2.32 -6.04 10.41
C LYS A 40 2.16 -6.61 8.99
N MET A 41 1.99 -5.75 7.97
CA MET A 41 1.98 -6.19 6.57
C MET A 41 3.31 -6.82 6.15
N GLU A 42 4.44 -6.20 6.53
CA GLU A 42 5.78 -6.72 6.24
C GLU A 42 5.96 -8.13 6.84
N ARG A 43 5.48 -8.36 8.06
CA ARG A 43 5.55 -9.68 8.72
C ARG A 43 4.57 -10.70 8.13
N ASP A 44 3.36 -10.29 7.78
CA ASP A 44 2.33 -11.20 7.27
C ASP A 44 2.63 -11.64 5.83
N LEU A 45 3.25 -10.77 5.03
CA LEU A 45 3.58 -11.02 3.63
C LEU A 45 5.07 -11.33 3.39
N ASP A 46 5.91 -11.28 4.44
CA ASP A 46 7.36 -11.45 4.43
C ASP A 46 8.07 -10.63 3.33
N LEU A 47 7.70 -9.37 3.19
CA LEU A 47 8.21 -8.46 2.16
C LEU A 47 8.43 -7.05 2.70
N LYS A 48 9.26 -6.28 2.00
CA LYS A 48 9.54 -4.88 2.35
C LYS A 48 8.72 -3.88 1.52
N PRO A 49 8.56 -2.64 1.98
CA PRO A 49 7.94 -1.58 1.20
C PRO A 49 8.72 -1.33 -0.10
N GLY A 50 8.04 -1.40 -1.23
CA GLY A 50 8.59 -1.28 -2.58
C GLY A 50 8.96 -2.62 -3.23
N GLU A 51 8.59 -3.74 -2.61
CA GLU A 51 8.78 -5.10 -3.12
C GLU A 51 7.43 -5.80 -3.41
N THR A 52 7.53 -6.86 -4.21
CA THR A 52 6.41 -7.71 -4.60
C THR A 52 6.64 -9.09 -4.01
N THR A 53 5.56 -9.72 -3.54
CA THR A 53 5.56 -11.10 -3.03
C THR A 53 6.11 -12.06 -4.09
N ALA A 54 6.78 -13.15 -3.66
CA ALA A 54 7.28 -14.19 -4.57
C ALA A 54 6.16 -14.81 -5.45
N ASP A 55 4.94 -14.89 -4.91
CA ASP A 55 3.75 -15.39 -5.62
C ASP A 55 3.16 -14.40 -6.64
N LEU A 56 3.75 -13.20 -6.78
CA LEU A 56 3.26 -12.11 -7.64
C LEU A 56 1.80 -11.72 -7.36
N GLN A 57 1.30 -11.99 -6.14
CA GLN A 57 -0.07 -11.63 -5.75
C GLN A 57 -0.14 -10.21 -5.21
N PHE A 58 0.76 -9.83 -4.30
CA PHE A 58 0.72 -8.53 -3.64
C PHE A 58 2.01 -7.73 -3.85
N THR A 59 1.87 -6.45 -4.16
CA THR A 59 2.95 -5.45 -4.11
C THR A 59 2.65 -4.46 -3.00
N LEU A 60 3.60 -4.26 -2.09
CA LEU A 60 3.49 -3.27 -1.03
C LEU A 60 4.26 -2.02 -1.45
N GLU A 61 3.60 -0.88 -1.49
CA GLU A 61 4.21 0.44 -1.69
C GLU A 61 3.79 1.39 -0.57
N THR A 62 4.67 2.32 -0.24
CA THR A 62 4.36 3.40 0.71
C THR A 62 4.16 4.70 -0.03
N VAL A 63 3.07 5.40 0.28
CA VAL A 63 2.75 6.71 -0.28
C VAL A 63 2.77 7.77 0.79
N ASN A 64 3.27 8.97 0.47
CA ASN A 64 3.43 10.03 1.47
C ASN A 64 2.10 10.63 1.91
N CYS A 65 1.16 10.91 1.02
CA CYS A 65 -0.13 11.45 1.46
C CYS A 65 -1.20 11.09 0.45
N VAL A 66 -2.31 10.58 0.98
CA VAL A 66 -3.52 10.25 0.21
C VAL A 66 -4.56 11.37 0.31
N GLY A 67 -4.35 12.37 1.17
CA GLY A 67 -5.26 13.52 1.35
C GLY A 67 -6.51 13.22 2.18
N ALA A 68 -6.72 11.98 2.62
CA ALA A 68 -7.89 11.59 3.42
C ALA A 68 -7.60 11.52 4.94
N CYS A 69 -6.85 12.49 5.48
CA CYS A 69 -6.39 12.48 6.87
C CYS A 69 -7.49 12.30 7.94
N ALA A 70 -8.75 12.66 7.61
CA ALA A 70 -9.91 12.43 8.46
C ALA A 70 -10.17 10.94 8.79
N LEU A 71 -9.77 10.03 7.89
CA LEU A 71 -9.95 8.59 8.02
C LEU A 71 -8.65 7.85 8.34
N GLY A 72 -7.57 8.57 8.69
CA GLY A 72 -6.28 7.98 9.03
C GLY A 72 -6.37 7.01 10.22
N PRO A 73 -5.63 5.88 10.22
CA PRO A 73 -4.69 5.39 9.20
C PRO A 73 -5.38 4.82 7.95
N ILE A 74 -4.79 5.07 6.77
CA ILE A 74 -5.36 4.66 5.47
C ILE A 74 -4.42 3.73 4.73
N VAL A 75 -5.00 2.68 4.17
CA VAL A 75 -4.38 1.76 3.21
C VAL A 75 -5.22 1.79 1.96
N VAL A 76 -4.61 1.83 0.78
CA VAL A 76 -5.32 1.75 -0.49
C VAL A 76 -4.95 0.44 -1.16
N VAL A 77 -5.93 -0.37 -1.56
CA VAL A 77 -5.69 -1.65 -2.26
C VAL A 77 -6.41 -1.59 -3.60
N ASP A 78 -5.67 -1.68 -4.71
CA ASP A 78 -6.20 -1.54 -6.08
C ASP A 78 -7.09 -0.30 -6.29
N GLY A 79 -6.72 0.82 -5.66
CA GLY A 79 -7.49 2.07 -5.73
C GLY A 79 -8.70 2.14 -4.78
N LYS A 80 -8.99 1.09 -4.01
CA LYS A 80 -10.01 1.12 -2.94
C LYS A 80 -9.41 1.66 -1.65
N TYR A 81 -10.03 2.69 -1.09
CA TYR A 81 -9.58 3.34 0.13
C TYR A 81 -10.11 2.61 1.37
N HIS A 82 -9.19 2.07 2.18
CA HIS A 82 -9.47 1.45 3.47
C HIS A 82 -9.02 2.38 4.59
N GLY A 83 -9.96 3.12 5.16
CA GLY A 83 -9.73 4.00 6.30
C GLY A 83 -9.89 3.27 7.64
N GLN A 84 -9.44 3.91 8.72
CA GLN A 84 -9.47 3.36 10.09
C GLN A 84 -8.86 1.96 10.18
N MET A 85 -7.79 1.75 9.40
CA MET A 85 -7.07 0.49 9.42
C MET A 85 -6.35 0.31 10.75
N THR A 86 -6.33 -0.93 11.21
CA THR A 86 -5.65 -1.37 12.43
C THR A 86 -4.86 -2.63 12.10
N PRO A 87 -3.78 -2.94 12.84
CA PRO A 87 -2.98 -4.14 12.58
C PRO A 87 -3.82 -5.43 12.51
N ASP A 88 -4.89 -5.53 13.31
CA ASP A 88 -5.79 -6.69 13.31
C ASP A 88 -6.73 -6.74 12.10
N LYS A 89 -7.07 -5.59 11.51
CA LYS A 89 -7.92 -5.49 10.30
C LYS A 89 -7.14 -5.68 9.01
N VAL A 90 -5.82 -5.54 9.02
CA VAL A 90 -4.98 -5.70 7.83
C VAL A 90 -5.07 -7.12 7.29
N THR A 91 -4.85 -8.13 8.13
CA THR A 91 -4.88 -9.53 7.72
C THR A 91 -6.19 -9.97 7.05
N PRO A 92 -7.39 -9.67 7.60
CA PRO A 92 -8.64 -10.04 6.93
C PRO A 92 -8.87 -9.24 5.64
N VAL A 93 -8.46 -7.97 5.57
CA VAL A 93 -8.53 -7.20 4.32
C VAL A 93 -7.65 -7.85 3.27
N LEU A 94 -6.40 -8.20 3.57
CA LEU A 94 -5.51 -8.88 2.62
C LEU A 94 -6.09 -10.23 2.13
N LYS A 95 -6.74 -10.98 3.02
CA LYS A 95 -7.42 -12.24 2.66
C LYS A 95 -8.64 -12.06 1.75
N GLU A 96 -9.27 -10.89 1.72
CA GLU A 96 -10.36 -10.60 0.79
C GLU A 96 -9.88 -10.54 -0.67
N TYR A 97 -8.58 -10.26 -0.87
CA TYR A 97 -7.94 -10.13 -2.17
C TYR A 97 -7.06 -11.33 -2.56
N SER A 98 -6.89 -12.34 -1.69
CA SER A 98 -6.12 -13.57 -1.95
C SER A 98 -6.96 -14.67 -2.60
#